data_AF-A0A538JKZ9-F1
#
_entry.id   AF-A0A538JKZ9-F1
#
_cell.length_a   1.000
_cell.length_b   1.000
_cell.length_c   1.000
_cell.angle_alpha   90.00
_cell.angle_beta   90.00
_cell.angle_gamma   90.00
#
_symmetry.space_group_name_H-M   'P 1'
#
loop_
_entity.id
_entity.type
_entity.pdbx_description
1 polymer ?
#
loop_
_entity_poly.entity_id
_entity_poly.type
_entity_poly.pdbx_seq_one_letter_code
_entity_poly.pdbx_strand_id
1 'polypeptide(L)'
;MRGRRTVPGSAKSGRGGAGATATRSPISTWALVASVSVLSLVAALLWVVIPHGDPAPTVVSDRGAATRSYRGPARLIGAAGDIACDPANRFFGKDPAAVGNCHADATAALLKRADVDRVLALGDNQYEAATLADYRASYARSWGTLKSITYPVAGNHEYYTRGAAAYFQYFGHVAGKPGQGWYSFDVGAWHLVALNSNCNDVGCFAGSDQERWLRDDLAAHETKCTLAFWHSPLFSSGPEAENRSVRPLWNVLYAAGVDVVLNGHNHNYERFAPQDPVGRLDATRGIREFVVGTGGDNLQGFPNVHPNSEVRIRDTFGVLLMRLETNGYEWRFTPELPNGPTDAGSAACH
;
A
#
# COMPACT_ATOMS: atom_id res chain seq x y z
N MET A 1 59.58 -12.58 10.55
CA MET A 1 60.53 -12.03 11.53
C MET A 1 60.29 -10.54 11.67
N ARG A 2 60.12 -10.06 12.93
CA ARG A 2 60.26 -8.68 13.47
C ARG A 2 59.43 -7.57 12.79
N GLY A 3 58.68 -6.72 13.50
CA GLY A 3 58.52 -6.51 14.93
C GLY A 3 57.61 -5.29 15.16
N ARG A 4 56.86 -5.36 16.27
CA ARG A 4 55.94 -4.32 16.79
C ARG A 4 56.65 -2.97 17.01
N ARG A 5 55.90 -1.88 16.87
CA ARG A 5 56.07 -0.66 17.66
C ARG A 5 54.73 -0.28 18.29
N THR A 6 54.69 -0.32 19.61
CA THR A 6 53.83 0.48 20.47
C THR A 6 54.67 1.62 21.04
N VAL A 7 54.02 2.75 21.40
CA VAL A 7 54.21 3.54 22.64
C VAL A 7 53.45 4.90 22.53
N PRO A 8 53.00 5.49 23.66
CA PRO A 8 51.85 6.42 23.77
C PRO A 8 52.19 7.82 24.34
N GLY A 9 51.16 8.63 24.64
CA GLY A 9 51.22 9.90 25.41
C GLY A 9 50.77 11.12 24.58
N SER A 10 50.11 12.17 25.07
CA SER A 10 49.90 12.74 26.41
C SER A 10 48.69 13.71 26.35
N ALA A 11 47.77 13.71 27.33
CA ALA A 11 47.64 14.64 28.48
C ALA A 11 47.14 16.09 28.20
N LYS A 12 45.89 16.31 28.62
CA LYS A 12 45.27 17.45 29.35
C LYS A 12 46.04 18.78 29.52
N SER A 13 45.33 19.89 29.26
CA SER A 13 45.02 21.01 30.18
C SER A 13 44.29 22.10 29.34
N GLY A 14 43.36 22.95 29.79
CA GLY A 14 42.79 23.26 31.10
C GLY A 14 42.38 24.74 31.12
N ARG A 15 41.19 25.03 31.67
CA ARG A 15 40.67 26.36 32.15
C ARG A 15 40.33 27.41 31.08
N GLY A 16 39.32 28.27 31.23
CA GLY A 16 38.39 28.59 32.33
C GLY A 16 37.10 29.21 31.75
N GLY A 17 35.96 29.14 32.43
CA GLY A 17 35.57 30.09 33.48
C GLY A 17 34.81 31.26 32.85
N ALA A 18 33.47 31.19 32.76
CA ALA A 18 32.50 31.69 33.74
C ALA A 18 32.02 33.12 33.40
N GLY A 19 30.69 33.30 33.34
CA GLY A 19 30.05 34.59 33.11
C GLY A 19 28.55 34.45 32.93
N ALA A 20 27.85 34.17 34.03
CA ALA A 20 26.40 34.23 34.11
C ALA A 20 25.91 35.69 34.11
N THR A 21 24.74 35.95 33.54
CA THR A 21 23.74 36.85 34.16
C THR A 21 22.37 36.65 33.49
N ALA A 22 21.43 36.14 34.28
CA ALA A 22 20.01 36.23 34.03
C ALA A 22 19.52 37.66 34.37
N THR A 23 18.59 38.19 33.59
CA THR A 23 17.73 39.30 34.02
C THR A 23 16.27 38.94 33.76
N ARG A 24 15.46 39.14 34.80
CA ARG A 24 14.01 38.94 34.86
C ARG A 24 13.31 40.32 34.85
N SER A 25 12.03 40.26 34.48
CA SER A 25 10.91 41.15 34.86
C SER A 25 10.52 42.27 33.88
N PRO A 26 9.28 42.81 33.92
CA PRO A 26 8.16 42.49 34.82
C PRO A 26 6.79 42.24 34.12
N ILE A 27 5.88 41.79 34.99
CA ILE A 27 4.41 41.69 34.90
C ILE A 27 3.78 43.06 34.60
N SER A 28 2.68 43.08 33.82
CA SER A 28 1.65 44.11 33.98
C SER A 28 0.25 43.47 33.91
N THR A 29 -0.50 43.69 34.97
CA THR A 29 -1.92 43.37 35.16
C THR A 29 -2.77 44.58 34.81
N TRP A 30 -3.81 44.40 34.00
CA TRP A 30 -5.03 45.22 34.08
C TRP A 30 -6.24 44.29 33.91
N ALA A 31 -7.05 44.24 34.96
CA ALA A 31 -8.43 43.75 34.92
C ALA A 31 -9.33 44.92 34.52
N LEU A 32 -10.38 44.68 33.73
CA LEU A 32 -11.69 45.26 34.01
C LEU A 32 -12.82 44.51 33.28
N VAL A 33 -13.80 44.11 34.07
CA VAL A 33 -15.11 43.59 33.70
C VAL A 33 -16.01 44.75 33.26
N ALA A 34 -16.78 44.58 32.18
CA ALA A 34 -18.05 45.29 32.01
C ALA A 34 -18.92 44.61 30.94
N SER A 35 -19.83 43.75 31.40
CA SER A 35 -21.02 43.34 30.65
C SER A 35 -21.97 44.54 30.56
N VAL A 36 -22.36 44.96 29.35
CA VAL A 36 -23.46 45.90 29.15
C VAL A 36 -24.48 45.23 28.24
N SER A 37 -25.57 44.81 28.88
CA SER A 37 -26.83 44.39 28.26
C SER A 37 -27.44 45.55 27.48
N VAL A 38 -27.72 45.36 26.20
CA VAL A 38 -28.53 46.30 25.42
C VAL A 38 -29.91 45.70 25.22
N LEU A 39 -30.86 46.25 25.99
CA LEU A 39 -32.30 46.16 25.74
C LEU A 39 -32.58 46.60 24.30
N SER A 40 -33.18 45.73 23.49
CA SER A 40 -33.80 46.14 22.23
C SER A 40 -35.31 46.23 22.41
N LEU A 41 -35.82 47.43 22.17
CA LEU A 41 -37.22 47.82 22.24
C LEU A 41 -38.11 46.93 21.36
N VAL A 42 -39.25 46.54 21.93
CA VAL A 42 -40.40 45.99 21.21
C VAL A 42 -41.13 47.15 20.55
N ALA A 43 -41.15 47.19 19.22
CA ALA A 43 -42.08 48.02 18.45
C ALA A 43 -43.15 47.11 17.84
N ALA A 44 -44.36 47.18 18.38
CA ALA A 44 -45.52 46.51 17.82
C ALA A 44 -46.01 47.29 16.57
N LEU A 45 -45.82 46.72 15.38
CA LEU A 45 -46.55 47.11 14.19
C LEU A 45 -47.67 46.09 13.93
N LEU A 46 -48.91 46.53 14.16
CA LEU A 46 -50.11 45.86 13.70
C LEU A 46 -50.20 45.98 12.17
N TRP A 47 -49.95 44.89 11.46
CA TRP A 47 -50.39 44.72 10.08
C TRP A 47 -51.59 43.77 10.07
N VAL A 48 -52.71 44.28 9.56
CA VAL A 48 -53.89 43.48 9.23
C VAL A 48 -53.51 42.55 8.08
N VAL A 49 -53.39 41.25 8.37
CA VAL A 49 -53.24 40.22 7.33
C VAL A 49 -54.62 39.92 6.77
N ILE A 50 -54.86 40.32 5.52
CA ILE A 50 -55.97 39.82 4.71
C ILE A 50 -55.60 38.40 4.27
N PRO A 51 -56.37 37.36 4.57
CA PRO A 51 -56.03 35.99 4.19
C PRO A 51 -56.20 35.85 2.66
N HIS A 52 -55.09 35.94 1.94
CA HIS A 52 -55.00 35.39 0.59
C HIS A 52 -54.51 33.95 0.77
N GLY A 53 -55.35 32.99 0.37
CA GLY A 53 -54.98 31.58 0.40
C GLY A 53 -53.87 31.32 -0.62
N ASP A 54 -52.63 31.30 -0.15
CA ASP A 54 -51.53 30.77 -0.94
C ASP A 54 -51.74 29.25 -1.11
N PRO A 55 -51.65 28.70 -2.33
CA PRO A 55 -51.65 27.26 -2.51
C PRO A 55 -50.44 26.67 -1.78
N ALA A 56 -50.67 25.61 -1.01
CA ALA A 56 -49.64 24.88 -0.27
C ALA A 56 -48.42 24.59 -1.18
N PRO A 57 -47.18 24.67 -0.65
CA PRO A 57 -46.01 24.28 -1.41
C PRO A 57 -46.20 22.83 -1.84
N THR A 58 -46.21 22.61 -3.14
CA THR A 58 -46.17 21.27 -3.72
C THR A 58 -44.84 20.68 -3.32
N VAL A 59 -44.87 19.75 -2.36
CA VAL A 59 -43.75 18.84 -2.11
C VAL A 59 -43.60 18.02 -3.38
N VAL A 60 -42.75 18.48 -4.29
CA VAL A 60 -42.20 17.62 -5.33
C VAL A 60 -41.34 16.61 -4.57
N SER A 61 -41.93 15.44 -4.33
CA SER A 61 -41.19 14.24 -3.96
C SER A 61 -40.15 14.04 -5.05
N ASP A 62 -38.92 14.44 -4.77
CA ASP A 62 -37.76 14.03 -5.54
C ASP A 62 -37.66 12.51 -5.36
N ARG A 63 -38.28 11.79 -6.30
CA ARG A 63 -38.17 10.34 -6.39
C ARG A 63 -36.73 10.04 -6.74
N GLY A 64 -35.94 9.84 -5.69
CA GLY A 64 -34.69 9.11 -5.68
C GLY A 64 -33.84 9.29 -6.93
N ALA A 65 -32.82 10.14 -6.82
CA ALA A 65 -31.53 9.78 -7.37
C ALA A 65 -31.11 8.45 -6.71
N ALA A 66 -31.64 7.34 -7.24
CA ALA A 66 -31.14 6.02 -6.95
C ALA A 66 -29.69 6.04 -7.39
N THR A 67 -28.77 6.15 -6.43
CA THR A 67 -27.40 5.70 -6.62
C THR A 67 -27.52 4.32 -7.23
N ARG A 68 -27.16 4.21 -8.50
CA ARG A 68 -27.28 2.99 -9.26
C ARG A 68 -26.28 2.02 -8.65
N SER A 69 -26.70 1.27 -7.63
CA SER A 69 -25.88 0.23 -7.01
C SER A 69 -25.40 -0.66 -8.16
N TYR A 70 -24.09 -0.61 -8.40
CA TYR A 70 -23.49 -1.37 -9.48
C TYR A 70 -23.50 -2.83 -9.04
N ARG A 71 -24.60 -3.54 -9.31
CA ARG A 71 -24.70 -5.01 -9.16
C ARG A 71 -23.97 -5.70 -10.31
N GLY A 72 -22.70 -5.34 -10.52
CA GLY A 72 -21.80 -6.10 -11.38
C GLY A 72 -21.43 -7.43 -10.72
N PRO A 73 -21.09 -8.47 -11.48
CA PRO A 73 -20.56 -9.70 -10.91
C PRO A 73 -19.24 -9.40 -10.18
N ALA A 74 -19.02 -10.07 -9.05
CA ALA A 74 -17.76 -10.03 -8.33
C ALA A 74 -16.59 -10.35 -9.26
N ARG A 75 -15.43 -9.75 -8.99
CA ARG A 75 -14.22 -9.94 -9.79
C ARG A 75 -13.16 -10.67 -8.99
N LEU A 76 -12.52 -11.65 -9.61
CA LEU A 76 -11.45 -12.41 -8.98
C LEU A 76 -10.10 -11.86 -9.43
N ILE A 77 -9.31 -11.37 -8.49
CA ILE A 77 -7.93 -10.98 -8.74
C ILE A 77 -6.98 -11.98 -8.09
N GLY A 78 -5.77 -12.11 -8.63
CA GLY A 78 -4.68 -12.85 -8.01
C GLY A 78 -3.43 -11.99 -7.85
N ALA A 79 -2.68 -12.16 -6.76
CA ALA A 79 -1.53 -11.34 -6.45
C ALA A 79 -0.39 -12.12 -5.80
N ALA A 80 0.85 -11.77 -6.16
CA ALA A 80 2.08 -12.09 -5.44
C ALA A 80 3.21 -11.17 -5.94
N GLY A 81 4.25 -10.99 -5.12
CA GLY A 81 5.54 -10.39 -5.48
C GLY A 81 6.66 -11.42 -5.40
N ASP A 82 7.89 -10.98 -5.69
CA ASP A 82 9.11 -11.79 -5.51
C ASP A 82 9.07 -13.06 -6.39
N ILE A 83 8.92 -12.82 -7.70
CA ILE A 83 8.33 -13.77 -8.64
C ILE A 83 9.37 -14.63 -9.37
N ALA A 84 10.03 -14.07 -10.39
CA ALA A 84 10.79 -14.86 -11.35
C ALA A 84 12.29 -14.74 -11.08
N CYS A 85 12.92 -15.87 -10.77
CA CYS A 85 14.34 -15.94 -10.47
C CYS A 85 15.20 -15.54 -11.67
N ASP A 86 16.43 -15.11 -11.38
CA ASP A 86 17.45 -14.81 -12.39
C ASP A 86 17.74 -16.04 -13.28
N PRO A 87 17.70 -15.91 -14.62
CA PRO A 87 18.09 -16.98 -15.54
C PRO A 87 19.50 -17.54 -15.31
N ALA A 88 20.41 -16.76 -14.73
CA ALA A 88 21.77 -17.15 -14.38
C ALA A 88 21.87 -17.88 -13.02
N ASN A 89 20.80 -17.88 -12.21
CA ASN A 89 20.76 -18.62 -10.96
C ASN A 89 20.89 -20.12 -11.23
N ARG A 90 21.78 -20.81 -10.49
CA ARG A 90 22.02 -22.26 -10.65
C ARG A 90 20.76 -23.12 -10.45
N PHE A 91 19.76 -22.57 -9.77
CA PHE A 91 18.48 -23.18 -9.46
C PHE A 91 17.36 -22.84 -10.45
N PHE A 92 17.64 -21.97 -11.44
CA PHE A 92 16.69 -21.62 -12.49
C PHE A 92 16.39 -22.80 -13.42
N GLY A 93 15.11 -23.03 -13.72
CA GLY A 93 14.63 -24.10 -14.60
C GLY A 93 14.91 -25.51 -14.07
N LYS A 94 15.18 -25.66 -12.77
CA LYS A 94 15.34 -26.94 -12.09
C LYS A 94 14.00 -27.44 -11.53
N ASP A 95 13.98 -28.68 -11.06
CA ASP A 95 12.78 -29.31 -10.51
C ASP A 95 12.21 -28.50 -9.33
N PRO A 96 11.02 -27.89 -9.44
CA PRO A 96 10.45 -27.09 -8.36
C PRO A 96 10.18 -27.93 -7.09
N ALA A 97 10.17 -29.26 -7.13
CA ALA A 97 10.05 -30.06 -5.92
C ALA A 97 11.29 -29.98 -5.00
N ALA A 98 12.44 -29.49 -5.48
CA ALA A 98 13.65 -29.36 -4.68
C ALA A 98 13.76 -27.98 -4.03
N VAL A 99 14.14 -27.96 -2.74
CA VAL A 99 14.29 -26.75 -1.92
C VAL A 99 15.25 -25.74 -2.58
N GLY A 100 14.79 -24.49 -2.71
CA GLY A 100 15.57 -23.38 -3.24
C GLY A 100 15.53 -23.24 -4.77
N ASN A 101 14.76 -24.07 -5.46
CA ASN A 101 14.48 -23.90 -6.88
C ASN A 101 13.46 -22.81 -7.13
N CYS A 102 13.38 -22.35 -8.38
CA CYS A 102 12.43 -21.31 -8.76
C CYS A 102 11.00 -21.87 -8.85
N HIS A 103 10.03 -21.20 -8.21
CA HIS A 103 8.64 -21.67 -8.14
C HIS A 103 7.65 -20.83 -8.98
N ALA A 104 8.15 -19.86 -9.75
CA ALA A 104 7.31 -18.95 -10.56
C ALA A 104 6.34 -19.68 -11.51
N ASP A 105 6.73 -20.83 -12.06
CA ASP A 105 5.86 -21.63 -12.94
C ASP A 105 4.67 -22.23 -12.19
N ALA A 106 4.91 -22.73 -10.97
CA ALA A 106 3.90 -23.37 -10.15
C ALA A 106 2.87 -22.35 -9.64
N THR A 107 3.33 -21.18 -9.19
CA THR A 107 2.46 -20.07 -8.77
C THR A 107 1.69 -19.45 -9.93
N ALA A 108 2.31 -19.28 -11.10
CA ALA A 108 1.61 -18.86 -12.32
C ALA A 108 0.49 -19.84 -12.71
N ALA A 109 0.72 -21.15 -12.51
CA ALA A 109 -0.28 -22.16 -12.79
C ALA A 109 -1.48 -22.10 -11.82
N LEU A 110 -1.29 -21.63 -10.57
CA LEU A 110 -2.41 -21.36 -9.66
C LEU A 110 -3.33 -20.27 -10.20
N LEU A 111 -2.75 -19.16 -10.66
CA LEU A 111 -3.49 -18.04 -11.24
C LEU A 111 -4.28 -18.46 -12.49
N LYS A 112 -3.65 -19.24 -13.38
CA LYS A 112 -4.32 -19.81 -14.56
C LYS A 112 -5.47 -20.74 -14.19
N ARG A 113 -5.25 -21.66 -13.24
CA ARG A 113 -6.29 -22.61 -12.78
C ARG A 113 -7.46 -21.91 -12.10
N ALA A 114 -7.19 -20.79 -11.42
CA ALA A 114 -8.21 -19.98 -10.77
C ALA A 114 -9.03 -19.13 -11.75
N ASP A 115 -8.58 -18.99 -13.01
CA ASP A 115 -9.23 -18.18 -14.05
C ASP A 115 -9.52 -16.74 -13.57
N VAL A 116 -8.47 -16.08 -13.06
CA VAL A 116 -8.57 -14.72 -12.51
C VAL A 116 -8.89 -13.68 -13.60
N ASP A 117 -9.70 -12.68 -13.26
CA ASP A 117 -9.95 -11.53 -14.13
C ASP A 117 -8.68 -10.69 -14.31
N ARG A 118 -7.87 -10.52 -13.25
CA ARG A 118 -6.68 -9.66 -13.21
C ARG A 118 -5.58 -10.25 -12.34
N VAL A 119 -4.34 -9.96 -12.70
CA VAL A 119 -3.15 -10.32 -11.91
C VAL A 119 -2.47 -9.04 -11.43
N LEU A 120 -2.24 -8.91 -10.12
CA LEU A 120 -1.43 -7.85 -9.55
C LEU A 120 -0.03 -8.42 -9.26
N ALA A 121 0.97 -7.97 -10.02
CA ALA A 121 2.34 -8.39 -9.78
C ALA A 121 3.01 -7.36 -8.85
N LEU A 122 3.29 -7.78 -7.60
CA LEU A 122 3.60 -6.88 -6.47
C LEU A 122 5.07 -6.45 -6.41
N GLY A 123 5.74 -6.35 -7.56
CA GLY A 123 7.15 -5.96 -7.66
C GLY A 123 8.12 -7.11 -7.46
N ASP A 124 9.39 -6.84 -7.77
CA ASP A 124 10.42 -7.85 -7.96
C ASP A 124 9.90 -8.96 -8.89
N ASN A 125 9.42 -8.49 -10.05
CA ASN A 125 8.83 -9.35 -11.05
C ASN A 125 9.91 -10.26 -11.64
N GLN A 126 11.10 -9.71 -11.85
CA GLN A 126 12.25 -10.41 -12.41
C GLN A 126 13.53 -10.09 -11.64
N TYR A 127 14.14 -11.12 -11.06
CA TYR A 127 15.47 -11.07 -10.44
C TYR A 127 16.59 -11.27 -11.47
N GLU A 128 17.84 -10.94 -11.20
CA GLU A 128 18.28 -10.06 -10.10
C GLU A 128 18.17 -8.60 -10.54
N ALA A 129 18.70 -8.24 -11.70
CA ALA A 129 18.74 -6.85 -12.17
C ALA A 129 17.56 -6.45 -13.07
N ALA A 130 16.62 -7.37 -13.28
CA ALA A 130 15.42 -7.19 -14.11
C ALA A 130 15.72 -6.65 -15.52
N THR A 131 16.80 -7.07 -16.17
CA THR A 131 17.10 -6.60 -17.53
C THR A 131 16.03 -7.12 -18.50
N LEU A 132 15.89 -6.49 -19.68
CA LEU A 132 14.93 -6.97 -20.67
C LEU A 132 15.25 -8.40 -21.15
N ALA A 133 16.52 -8.79 -21.13
CA ALA A 133 16.92 -10.16 -21.43
C ALA A 133 16.42 -11.13 -20.35
N ASP A 134 16.52 -10.75 -19.07
CA ASP A 134 16.06 -11.57 -17.94
C ASP A 134 14.54 -11.76 -18.01
N TYR A 135 13.81 -10.67 -18.23
CA TYR A 135 12.36 -10.71 -18.41
C TYR A 135 11.95 -11.68 -19.53
N ARG A 136 12.67 -11.67 -20.66
CA ARG A 136 12.39 -12.57 -21.79
C ARG A 136 12.78 -14.03 -21.50
N ALA A 137 13.81 -14.24 -20.69
CA ALA A 137 14.37 -15.56 -20.42
C ALA A 137 13.68 -16.29 -19.24
N SER A 138 13.12 -15.56 -18.28
CA SER A 138 12.52 -16.10 -17.06
C SER A 138 11.04 -15.68 -16.91
N TYR A 139 10.74 -14.44 -16.51
CA TYR A 139 9.36 -13.99 -16.25
C TYR A 139 8.40 -14.28 -17.41
N ALA A 140 8.81 -14.03 -18.66
CA ALA A 140 7.99 -14.26 -19.86
C ALA A 140 7.51 -15.71 -20.01
N ARG A 141 8.27 -16.68 -19.49
CA ARG A 141 7.95 -18.11 -19.58
C ARG A 141 6.93 -18.55 -18.53
N SER A 142 6.91 -17.89 -17.38
CA SER A 142 6.06 -18.20 -16.24
C SER A 142 4.87 -17.23 -16.16
N TRP A 143 4.93 -16.22 -15.30
CA TRP A 143 3.89 -15.21 -15.07
C TRP A 143 3.62 -14.34 -16.30
N GLY A 144 4.60 -14.12 -17.17
CA GLY A 144 4.44 -13.35 -18.40
C GLY A 144 3.47 -13.99 -19.41
N THR A 145 3.10 -15.25 -19.24
CA THR A 145 2.00 -15.87 -19.99
C THR A 145 0.62 -15.29 -19.63
N LEU A 146 0.50 -14.61 -18.49
CA LEU A 146 -0.70 -13.90 -18.02
C LEU A 146 -0.62 -12.39 -18.30
N LYS A 147 0.43 -11.91 -18.97
CA LYS A 147 0.75 -10.48 -19.11
C LYS A 147 -0.41 -9.62 -19.65
N SER A 148 -1.29 -10.18 -20.48
CA SER A 148 -2.45 -9.46 -21.01
C SER A 148 -3.47 -9.02 -19.95
N ILE A 149 -3.42 -9.63 -18.75
CA ILE A 149 -4.27 -9.28 -17.60
C ILE A 149 -3.44 -8.85 -16.37
N THR A 150 -2.14 -8.61 -16.55
CA THR A 150 -1.22 -8.21 -15.48
C THR A 150 -1.16 -6.70 -15.31
N TYR A 151 -1.27 -6.25 -14.06
CA TYR A 151 -1.11 -4.89 -13.60
C TYR A 151 0.06 -4.88 -12.61
N PRO A 152 1.27 -4.54 -13.08
CA PRO A 152 2.48 -4.70 -12.30
C PRO A 152 2.84 -3.41 -11.55
N VAL A 153 3.54 -3.54 -10.43
CA VAL A 153 4.35 -2.46 -9.82
C VAL A 153 5.83 -2.81 -9.92
N ALA A 154 6.70 -1.81 -9.79
CA ALA A 154 8.14 -2.03 -9.73
C ALA A 154 8.57 -2.26 -8.27
N GLY A 155 9.40 -3.29 -8.05
CA GLY A 155 10.17 -3.50 -6.83
C GLY A 155 11.58 -2.92 -6.95
N ASN A 156 12.43 -3.22 -5.97
CA ASN A 156 13.79 -2.70 -5.96
C ASN A 156 14.68 -3.37 -7.02
N HIS A 157 14.43 -4.63 -7.37
CA HIS A 157 15.19 -5.33 -8.40
C HIS A 157 15.00 -4.70 -9.79
N GLU A 158 13.82 -4.12 -10.06
CA GLU A 158 13.59 -3.35 -11.28
C GLU A 158 14.47 -2.10 -11.40
N TYR A 159 14.84 -1.47 -10.28
CA TYR A 159 15.63 -0.24 -10.25
C TYR A 159 17.15 -0.46 -10.30
N TYR A 160 17.62 -1.71 -10.26
CA TYR A 160 19.02 -2.02 -10.60
C TYR A 160 19.33 -1.76 -12.08
N THR A 161 18.30 -1.70 -12.92
CA THR A 161 18.37 -1.03 -14.22
C THR A 161 17.98 0.43 -14.05
N ARG A 162 18.81 1.36 -14.57
CA ARG A 162 18.60 2.82 -14.43
C ARG A 162 17.15 3.22 -14.76
N GLY A 163 16.47 3.82 -13.78
CA GLY A 163 15.09 4.32 -13.91
C GLY A 163 14.07 3.24 -14.25
N ALA A 164 14.34 1.98 -13.89
CA ALA A 164 13.53 0.82 -14.21
C ALA A 164 13.20 0.70 -15.72
N ALA A 165 14.14 1.10 -16.58
CA ALA A 165 13.88 1.20 -18.02
C ALA A 165 13.42 -0.14 -18.65
N ALA A 166 14.01 -1.25 -18.22
CA ALA A 166 13.64 -2.59 -18.70
C ALA A 166 12.22 -3.00 -18.27
N TYR A 167 11.80 -2.65 -17.04
CA TYR A 167 10.44 -2.87 -16.54
C TYR A 167 9.41 -2.11 -17.40
N PHE A 168 9.62 -0.80 -17.60
CA PHE A 168 8.73 0.01 -18.44
C PHE A 168 8.72 -0.45 -19.90
N GLN A 169 9.86 -0.89 -20.43
CA GLN A 169 9.95 -1.45 -21.77
C GLN A 169 9.21 -2.79 -21.89
N TYR A 170 9.34 -3.66 -20.88
CA TYR A 170 8.71 -4.97 -20.91
C TYR A 170 7.20 -4.86 -20.78
N PHE A 171 6.69 -4.17 -19.75
CA PHE A 171 5.25 -4.07 -19.49
C PHE A 171 4.54 -3.02 -20.36
N GLY A 172 5.24 -1.98 -20.81
CA GLY A 172 4.66 -0.92 -21.63
C GLY A 172 3.68 -0.06 -20.82
N HIS A 173 2.58 0.35 -21.45
CA HIS A 173 1.65 1.34 -20.87
C HIS A 173 0.96 0.90 -19.57
N VAL A 174 0.82 -0.41 -19.31
CA VAL A 174 0.18 -0.91 -18.08
C VAL A 174 1.03 -0.70 -16.84
N ALA A 175 2.32 -0.38 -16.99
CA ALA A 175 3.22 -0.03 -15.89
C ALA A 175 3.12 1.45 -15.47
N GLY A 176 2.13 2.18 -15.97
CA GLY A 176 2.02 3.62 -15.78
C GLY A 176 3.03 4.41 -16.60
N LYS A 177 3.17 5.70 -16.31
CA LYS A 177 4.10 6.59 -17.03
C LYS A 177 5.55 6.20 -16.74
N PRO A 178 6.41 6.02 -17.77
CA PRO A 178 7.84 5.77 -17.57
C PRO A 178 8.49 6.84 -16.68
N GLY A 179 9.27 6.39 -15.71
CA GLY A 179 9.90 7.23 -14.68
C GLY A 179 9.01 7.59 -13.49
N GLN A 180 7.74 7.15 -13.48
CA GLN A 180 6.82 7.31 -12.35
C GLN A 180 6.41 5.94 -11.80
N GLY A 181 5.69 5.14 -12.59
CA GLY A 181 5.29 3.78 -12.18
C GLY A 181 4.15 3.71 -11.17
N TRP A 182 3.34 4.76 -11.03
CA TRP A 182 2.05 4.73 -10.33
C TRP A 182 0.90 5.01 -11.29
N TYR A 183 -0.27 4.41 -11.03
CA TYR A 183 -1.48 4.49 -11.84
C TYR A 183 -2.68 3.93 -11.07
N SER A 184 -3.89 4.13 -11.57
CA SER A 184 -5.10 3.55 -10.99
C SER A 184 -6.03 3.01 -12.08
N PHE A 185 -6.93 2.10 -11.70
CA PHE A 185 -7.92 1.50 -12.60
C PHE A 185 -9.06 0.88 -11.81
N ASP A 186 -10.18 0.66 -12.48
CA ASP A 186 -11.35 0.03 -11.86
C ASP A 186 -11.45 -1.46 -12.19
N VAL A 187 -11.87 -2.25 -11.20
CA VAL A 187 -12.22 -3.67 -11.35
C VAL A 187 -13.58 -3.92 -10.72
N GLY A 188 -14.62 -3.97 -11.55
CA GLY A 188 -15.99 -4.07 -11.04
C GLY A 188 -16.37 -2.83 -10.24
N ALA A 189 -16.75 -3.01 -8.98
CA ALA A 189 -17.09 -1.92 -8.07
C ALA A 189 -15.87 -1.32 -7.34
N TRP A 190 -14.69 -1.93 -7.50
CA TRP A 190 -13.48 -1.54 -6.79
C TRP A 190 -12.61 -0.58 -7.59
N HIS A 191 -11.99 0.34 -6.87
CA HIS A 191 -10.90 1.17 -7.35
C HIS A 191 -9.56 0.58 -6.91
N LEU A 192 -8.64 0.35 -7.85
CA LEU A 192 -7.31 -0.21 -7.57
C LEU A 192 -6.25 0.84 -7.86
N VAL A 193 -5.33 1.03 -6.90
CA VAL A 193 -4.26 2.03 -6.97
C VAL A 193 -2.90 1.35 -6.90
N ALA A 194 -2.14 1.42 -7.98
CA ALA A 194 -0.76 0.97 -8.06
C ALA A 194 0.18 2.12 -7.66
N LEU A 195 1.00 1.91 -6.63
CA LEU A 195 1.99 2.88 -6.15
C LEU A 195 3.42 2.37 -6.36
N ASN A 196 4.36 3.30 -6.45
CA ASN A 196 5.80 3.03 -6.55
C ASN A 196 6.51 3.37 -5.25
N SER A 197 6.98 2.32 -4.57
CA SER A 197 7.67 2.40 -3.28
C SER A 197 9.17 2.64 -3.37
N ASN A 198 9.75 2.79 -4.56
CA ASN A 198 11.18 3.11 -4.74
C ASN A 198 11.44 4.60 -4.47
N CYS A 199 11.21 5.03 -3.23
CA CYS A 199 11.04 6.43 -2.86
C CYS A 199 12.24 7.32 -3.12
N ASN A 200 13.45 6.76 -3.24
CA ASN A 200 14.64 7.51 -3.62
C ASN A 200 14.63 7.90 -5.11
N ASP A 201 13.97 7.12 -5.96
CA ASP A 201 13.87 7.34 -7.39
C ASP A 201 12.66 8.22 -7.77
N VAL A 202 11.54 8.02 -7.07
CA VAL A 202 10.25 8.65 -7.45
C VAL A 202 9.71 9.68 -6.47
N GLY A 203 10.17 9.68 -5.22
CA GLY A 203 9.57 10.45 -4.14
C GLY A 203 8.24 9.84 -3.65
N CYS A 204 8.17 9.63 -2.33
CA CYS A 204 6.95 9.20 -1.62
C CYS A 204 6.57 10.15 -0.47
N PHE A 205 7.33 11.25 -0.31
CA PHE A 205 7.15 12.18 0.81
C PHE A 205 5.87 13.02 0.64
N ALA A 206 5.41 13.65 1.71
CA ALA A 206 4.25 14.53 1.67
C ALA A 206 4.50 15.70 0.69
N GLY A 207 3.61 15.90 -0.28
CA GLY A 207 3.83 16.87 -1.36
C GLY A 207 4.83 16.40 -2.43
N SER A 208 5.12 15.11 -2.54
CA SER A 208 5.70 14.55 -3.77
C SER A 208 4.65 14.50 -4.88
N ASP A 209 5.07 14.34 -6.14
CA ASP A 209 4.14 14.20 -7.27
C ASP A 209 3.21 13.00 -7.10
N GLN A 210 3.76 11.87 -6.64
CA GLN A 210 3.00 10.65 -6.38
C GLN A 210 1.98 10.85 -5.25
N GLU A 211 2.35 11.51 -4.15
CA GLU A 211 1.45 11.73 -3.02
C GLU A 211 0.32 12.71 -3.36
N ARG A 212 0.60 13.78 -4.12
CA ARG A 212 -0.43 14.68 -4.64
C ARG A 212 -1.38 13.96 -5.59
N TRP A 213 -0.82 13.22 -6.55
CA TRP A 213 -1.61 12.44 -7.50
C TRP A 213 -2.54 11.46 -6.77
N LEU A 214 -2.05 10.78 -5.74
CA LEU A 214 -2.86 9.85 -4.94
C LEU A 214 -4.02 10.55 -4.25
N ARG A 215 -3.82 11.75 -3.70
CA ARG A 215 -4.92 12.52 -3.09
C ARG A 215 -6.00 12.86 -4.12
N ASP A 216 -5.59 13.34 -5.28
CA ASP A 216 -6.51 13.75 -6.34
C ASP A 216 -7.27 12.53 -6.91
N ASP A 217 -6.58 11.41 -7.07
CA ASP A 217 -7.16 10.14 -7.54
C ASP A 217 -8.21 9.60 -6.56
N LEU A 218 -7.91 9.54 -5.26
CA LEU A 218 -8.88 9.05 -4.27
C LEU A 218 -10.08 10.00 -4.08
N ALA A 219 -9.86 11.31 -4.16
CA ALA A 219 -10.96 12.29 -4.13
C ALA A 219 -11.91 12.16 -5.34
N ALA A 220 -11.46 11.58 -6.45
CA ALA A 220 -12.30 11.28 -7.60
C ALA A 220 -13.08 9.95 -7.47
N HIS A 221 -12.78 9.12 -6.46
CA HIS A 221 -13.31 7.76 -6.31
C HIS A 221 -13.90 7.48 -4.91
N GLU A 222 -14.35 8.52 -4.19
CA GLU A 222 -14.78 8.46 -2.77
C GLU A 222 -15.88 7.43 -2.45
N THR A 223 -16.62 6.93 -3.45
CA THR A 223 -17.74 6.00 -3.23
C THR A 223 -17.40 4.53 -3.48
N LYS A 224 -16.13 4.20 -3.72
CA LYS A 224 -15.71 2.84 -4.09
C LYS A 224 -14.87 2.18 -3.00
N CYS A 225 -15.09 0.89 -2.81
CA CYS A 225 -14.10 0.05 -2.16
C CYS A 225 -12.75 0.21 -2.85
N THR A 226 -11.68 0.38 -2.08
CA THR A 226 -10.37 0.71 -2.63
C THR A 226 -9.30 -0.25 -2.12
N LEU A 227 -8.50 -0.74 -3.07
CA LEU A 227 -7.30 -1.54 -2.80
C LEU A 227 -6.09 -0.82 -3.37
N ALA A 228 -5.08 -0.57 -2.53
CA ALA A 228 -3.79 -0.07 -2.98
C ALA A 228 -2.76 -1.21 -3.00
N PHE A 229 -1.81 -1.16 -3.93
CA PHE A 229 -0.74 -2.14 -4.00
C PHE A 229 0.57 -1.53 -4.48
N TRP A 230 1.67 -1.97 -3.89
CA TRP A 230 3.05 -1.59 -4.24
C TRP A 230 4.03 -2.65 -3.73
N HIS A 231 5.34 -2.45 -3.88
CA HIS A 231 6.31 -3.48 -3.53
C HIS A 231 6.70 -3.52 -2.03
N SER A 232 7.50 -2.57 -1.54
CA SER A 232 8.05 -2.64 -0.17
C SER A 232 7.07 -2.14 0.89
N PRO A 233 6.68 -2.97 1.88
CA PRO A 233 5.63 -2.66 2.84
C PRO A 233 6.03 -1.61 3.88
N LEU A 234 5.03 -0.97 4.49
CA LEU A 234 5.24 -0.14 5.68
C LEU A 234 5.37 -1.00 6.94
N PHE A 235 4.64 -2.11 6.99
CA PHE A 235 4.69 -3.06 8.11
C PHE A 235 5.02 -4.46 7.58
N SER A 236 6.04 -5.09 8.15
CA SER A 236 6.34 -6.50 7.91
C SER A 236 7.09 -7.08 9.08
N SER A 237 6.81 -8.34 9.39
CA SER A 237 7.56 -9.11 10.39
C SER A 237 8.76 -9.86 9.81
N GLY A 238 9.00 -9.74 8.49
CA GLY A 238 10.08 -10.39 7.76
C GLY A 238 11.45 -9.73 7.99
N PRO A 239 12.52 -10.28 7.39
CA PRO A 239 13.88 -9.79 7.59
C PRO A 239 14.22 -8.56 6.75
N GLU A 240 13.50 -8.31 5.64
CA GLU A 240 13.74 -7.13 4.82
C GLU A 240 13.20 -5.88 5.52
N ALA A 241 13.93 -4.77 5.37
CA ALA A 241 13.62 -3.55 6.09
C ALA A 241 12.27 -2.96 5.68
N GLU A 242 11.46 -2.58 6.68
CA GLU A 242 10.25 -1.80 6.46
C GLU A 242 10.54 -0.48 5.74
N ASN A 243 9.72 -0.13 4.75
CA ASN A 243 9.86 1.11 4.02
C ASN A 243 9.09 2.25 4.71
N ARG A 244 9.70 2.86 5.73
CA ARG A 244 9.08 3.97 6.47
C ARG A 244 8.82 5.21 5.61
N SER A 245 9.47 5.33 4.44
CA SER A 245 9.31 6.45 3.52
C SER A 245 7.95 6.46 2.81
N VAL A 246 7.21 5.34 2.79
CA VAL A 246 5.85 5.30 2.23
C VAL A 246 4.76 5.76 3.21
N ARG A 247 5.11 6.09 4.47
CA ARG A 247 4.13 6.52 5.48
C ARG A 247 3.23 7.69 5.04
N PRO A 248 3.72 8.71 4.30
CA PRO A 248 2.85 9.76 3.79
C PRO A 248 1.78 9.25 2.81
N LEU A 249 2.10 8.24 1.99
CA LEU A 249 1.11 7.57 1.12
C LEU A 249 0.08 6.82 1.98
N TRP A 250 0.52 6.07 2.98
CA TRP A 250 -0.36 5.41 3.97
C TRP A 250 -1.30 6.39 4.68
N ASN A 251 -0.82 7.58 5.04
CA ASN A 251 -1.65 8.62 5.66
C ASN A 251 -2.77 9.08 4.71
N VAL A 252 -2.49 9.19 3.41
CA VAL A 252 -3.50 9.52 2.39
C VAL A 252 -4.52 8.39 2.26
N LEU A 253 -4.05 7.14 2.13
CA LEU A 253 -4.90 5.96 2.00
C LEU A 253 -5.86 5.82 3.20
N TYR A 254 -5.33 5.95 4.43
CA TYR A 254 -6.14 5.83 5.65
C TYR A 254 -7.14 6.99 5.77
N ALA A 255 -6.74 8.22 5.43
CA ALA A 255 -7.66 9.36 5.45
C ALA A 255 -8.80 9.23 4.43
N ALA A 256 -8.56 8.55 3.30
CA ALA A 256 -9.55 8.27 2.26
C ALA A 256 -10.37 7.00 2.52
N GLY A 257 -10.13 6.28 3.63
CA GLY A 257 -10.88 5.08 3.97
C GLY A 257 -10.54 3.83 3.15
N VAL A 258 -9.34 3.76 2.56
CA VAL A 258 -8.89 2.61 1.77
C VAL A 258 -8.94 1.31 2.59
N ASP A 259 -9.41 0.23 1.99
CA ASP A 259 -9.76 -1.01 2.69
C ASP A 259 -8.57 -1.97 2.81
N VAL A 260 -7.79 -2.10 1.73
CA VAL A 260 -6.75 -3.12 1.58
C VAL A 260 -5.46 -2.54 1.01
N VAL A 261 -4.33 -3.00 1.55
CA VAL A 261 -2.99 -2.82 0.99
C VAL A 261 -2.35 -4.17 0.70
N LEU A 262 -1.81 -4.33 -0.51
CA LEU A 262 -1.04 -5.52 -0.90
C LEU A 262 0.42 -5.17 -1.20
N ASN A 263 1.34 -5.95 -0.64
CA ASN A 263 2.78 -5.80 -0.78
C ASN A 263 3.50 -7.12 -1.09
N GLY A 264 4.74 -7.01 -1.56
CA GLY A 264 5.70 -8.12 -1.71
C GLY A 264 6.93 -7.86 -0.84
N HIS A 265 8.12 -7.96 -1.43
CA HIS A 265 9.44 -7.60 -0.90
C HIS A 265 9.98 -8.52 0.19
N ASN A 266 9.19 -8.77 1.23
CA ASN A 266 9.52 -9.79 2.21
C ASN A 266 9.03 -11.13 1.69
N HIS A 267 9.94 -12.12 1.58
CA HIS A 267 9.66 -13.35 0.85
C HIS A 267 8.84 -14.35 1.70
N ASN A 268 7.63 -13.97 2.07
CA ASN A 268 6.72 -14.73 2.92
C ASN A 268 5.28 -14.27 2.69
N TYR A 269 4.33 -14.97 3.32
CA TYR A 269 2.95 -14.50 3.42
C TYR A 269 2.64 -14.03 4.84
N GLU A 270 2.15 -12.81 4.96
CA GLU A 270 1.72 -12.23 6.22
C GLU A 270 0.43 -11.44 6.05
N ARG A 271 -0.52 -11.61 6.98
CA ARG A 271 -1.74 -10.81 7.05
C ARG A 271 -1.80 -10.07 8.37
N PHE A 272 -2.15 -8.79 8.31
CA PHE A 272 -2.33 -7.93 9.47
C PHE A 272 -3.81 -7.70 9.78
N ALA A 273 -4.11 -7.46 11.06
CA ALA A 273 -5.37 -6.87 11.47
C ALA A 273 -5.48 -5.43 10.92
N PRO A 274 -6.71 -4.90 10.71
CA PRO A 274 -6.92 -3.52 10.31
C PRO A 274 -6.19 -2.52 11.22
N GLN A 275 -5.32 -1.70 10.65
CA GLN A 275 -4.46 -0.81 11.44
C GLN A 275 -4.31 0.59 10.84
N ASP A 276 -4.01 1.54 11.73
CA ASP A 276 -3.71 2.93 11.37
C ASP A 276 -2.29 3.07 10.80
N PRO A 277 -1.93 4.24 10.23
CA PRO A 277 -0.61 4.46 9.65
C PRO A 277 0.56 4.41 10.63
N VAL A 278 0.35 4.19 11.93
CA VAL A 278 1.40 3.99 12.94
C VAL A 278 1.35 2.60 13.58
N GLY A 279 0.53 1.69 13.07
CA GLY A 279 0.48 0.29 13.47
C GLY A 279 -0.39 0.03 14.69
N ARG A 280 -1.32 0.93 15.04
CA ARG A 280 -2.33 0.66 16.07
C ARG A 280 -3.54 0.01 15.44
N LEU A 281 -4.09 -0.99 16.12
CA LEU A 281 -5.34 -1.62 15.74
C LEU A 281 -6.45 -0.57 15.64
N ASP A 282 -7.09 -0.50 14.47
CA ASP A 282 -8.30 0.28 14.22
C ASP A 282 -9.28 -0.60 13.46
N ALA A 283 -10.17 -1.27 14.20
CA ALA A 283 -11.14 -2.21 13.62
C ALA A 283 -12.25 -1.53 12.79
N THR A 284 -12.34 -0.20 12.81
CA THR A 284 -13.42 0.54 12.13
C THR A 284 -12.96 1.23 10.85
N ARG A 285 -11.73 1.75 10.83
CA ARG A 285 -11.17 2.49 9.67
C ARG A 285 -9.77 2.05 9.27
N GLY A 286 -9.19 1.09 9.98
CA GLY A 286 -7.84 0.61 9.72
C GLY A 286 -7.76 -0.13 8.40
N ILE A 287 -6.62 -0.03 7.73
CA ILE A 287 -6.39 -0.73 6.47
C ILE A 287 -5.91 -2.15 6.77
N ARG A 288 -6.44 -3.15 6.08
CA ARG A 288 -5.91 -4.52 6.14
C ARG A 288 -4.74 -4.66 5.17
N GLU A 289 -3.57 -5.00 5.70
CA GLU A 289 -2.36 -5.23 4.89
C GLU A 289 -2.07 -6.72 4.71
N PHE A 290 -1.60 -7.06 3.52
CA PHE A 290 -1.07 -8.37 3.18
C PHE A 290 0.32 -8.21 2.56
N VAL A 291 1.29 -8.94 3.10
CA VAL A 291 2.57 -9.20 2.43
C VAL A 291 2.44 -10.56 1.74
N VAL A 292 2.71 -10.60 0.43
CA VAL A 292 2.53 -11.77 -0.43
C VAL A 292 3.78 -11.94 -1.31
N GLY A 293 4.95 -12.00 -0.69
CA GLY A 293 6.23 -12.23 -1.37
C GLY A 293 6.53 -13.70 -1.63
N THR A 294 5.53 -14.42 -2.13
CA THR A 294 5.55 -15.88 -2.27
C THR A 294 5.54 -16.31 -3.73
N GLY A 295 5.94 -15.41 -4.64
CA GLY A 295 5.78 -15.56 -6.08
C GLY A 295 6.68 -16.61 -6.70
N GLY A 296 7.90 -16.79 -6.22
CA GLY A 296 8.73 -17.91 -6.66
C GLY A 296 10.23 -17.87 -6.46
N ASP A 297 10.82 -16.77 -5.97
CA ASP A 297 12.29 -16.67 -5.87
C ASP A 297 12.88 -17.51 -4.74
N ASN A 298 12.71 -17.08 -3.50
CA ASN A 298 13.01 -17.86 -2.31
C ASN A 298 11.99 -17.56 -1.22
N LEU A 299 12.13 -18.15 -0.03
CA LEU A 299 11.29 -17.84 1.12
C LEU A 299 12.13 -17.45 2.34
N GLN A 300 11.52 -16.69 3.23
CA GLN A 300 12.13 -16.09 4.41
C GLN A 300 11.24 -16.26 5.65
N GLY A 301 11.87 -16.21 6.83
CA GLY A 301 11.18 -16.30 8.12
C GLY A 301 10.66 -14.96 8.64
N PHE A 302 10.30 -14.95 9.93
CA PHE A 302 9.76 -13.78 10.63
C PHE A 302 10.62 -13.47 11.87
N PRO A 303 11.71 -12.71 11.75
CA PRO A 303 12.58 -12.43 12.89
C PRO A 303 11.92 -11.56 13.98
N ASN A 304 11.03 -10.64 13.60
CA ASN A 304 10.43 -9.68 14.53
C ASN A 304 8.92 -9.55 14.26
N VAL A 305 8.11 -10.25 15.06
CA VAL A 305 6.66 -10.28 14.84
C VAL A 305 5.99 -9.00 15.35
N HIS A 306 5.21 -8.35 14.48
CA HIS A 306 4.41 -7.17 14.82
C HIS A 306 3.16 -7.50 15.65
N PRO A 307 2.69 -6.58 16.51
CA PRO A 307 1.51 -6.78 17.35
C PRO A 307 0.23 -7.17 16.59
N ASN A 308 0.00 -6.58 15.41
CA ASN A 308 -1.21 -6.82 14.61
C ASN A 308 -1.02 -7.92 13.55
N SER A 309 0.10 -8.65 13.55
CA SER A 309 0.33 -9.77 12.64
C SER A 309 -0.55 -10.97 13.02
N GLU A 310 -1.57 -11.27 12.21
CA GLU A 310 -2.59 -12.29 12.48
C GLU A 310 -2.21 -13.67 11.93
N VAL A 311 -1.71 -13.71 10.70
CA VAL A 311 -1.32 -14.96 10.02
C VAL A 311 0.04 -14.79 9.35
N ARG A 312 0.86 -15.85 9.44
CA ARG A 312 2.25 -15.89 8.97
C ARG A 312 2.54 -17.26 8.36
N ILE A 313 2.96 -17.30 7.10
CA ILE A 313 3.38 -18.51 6.37
C ILE A 313 4.75 -18.22 5.75
N ARG A 314 5.77 -19.02 6.09
CA ARG A 314 7.19 -18.74 5.79
C ARG A 314 7.86 -19.73 4.84
N ASP A 315 7.20 -20.84 4.55
CA ASP A 315 7.80 -22.03 3.93
C ASP A 315 6.89 -22.61 2.84
N THR A 316 6.04 -21.77 2.26
CA THR A 316 5.14 -22.16 1.18
C THR A 316 5.02 -21.05 0.14
N PHE A 317 5.34 -21.38 -1.12
CA PHE A 317 5.01 -20.53 -2.25
C PHE A 317 3.52 -20.62 -2.56
N GLY A 318 2.97 -19.54 -3.10
CA GLY A 318 1.55 -19.43 -3.35
C GLY A 318 1.15 -18.07 -3.85
N VAL A 319 -0.16 -17.90 -4.05
CA VAL A 319 -0.74 -16.63 -4.50
C VAL A 319 -1.92 -16.26 -3.62
N LEU A 320 -2.11 -14.97 -3.40
CA LEU A 320 -3.33 -14.45 -2.79
C LEU A 320 -4.40 -14.31 -3.87
N LEU A 321 -5.53 -14.99 -3.70
CA LEU A 321 -6.72 -14.78 -4.51
C LEU A 321 -7.67 -13.88 -3.72
N MET A 322 -8.19 -12.83 -4.34
CA MET A 322 -9.20 -11.96 -3.75
C MET A 322 -10.41 -11.84 -4.64
N ARG A 323 -11.58 -12.13 -4.08
CA ARG A 323 -12.86 -11.92 -4.72
C ARG A 323 -13.40 -10.56 -4.28
N LEU A 324 -13.45 -9.62 -5.22
CA LEU A 324 -13.89 -8.25 -5.03
C LEU A 324 -15.39 -8.16 -5.27
N GLU A 325 -16.15 -8.00 -4.18
CA GLU A 325 -17.60 -7.84 -4.16
C GLU A 325 -17.99 -6.36 -4.16
N THR A 326 -19.29 -6.03 -4.30
CA THR A 326 -19.72 -4.62 -4.40
C THR A 326 -19.35 -3.79 -3.16
N ASN A 327 -19.48 -4.35 -1.96
CA ASN A 327 -19.27 -3.67 -0.68
C ASN A 327 -18.34 -4.46 0.25
N GLY A 328 -17.46 -5.28 -0.30
CA GLY A 328 -16.59 -6.14 0.49
C GLY A 328 -15.68 -7.00 -0.36
N TYR A 329 -14.92 -7.85 0.32
CA TYR A 329 -13.97 -8.75 -0.32
C TYR A 329 -13.85 -10.05 0.47
N GLU A 330 -13.52 -11.11 -0.26
CA GLU A 330 -13.04 -12.37 0.30
C GLU A 330 -11.59 -12.57 -0.13
N TRP A 331 -10.78 -13.18 0.72
CA TRP A 331 -9.41 -13.54 0.38
C TRP A 331 -9.16 -15.03 0.63
N ARG A 332 -8.23 -15.58 -0.16
CA ARG A 332 -7.65 -16.90 0.08
C ARG A 332 -6.20 -16.93 -0.38
N PHE A 333 -5.27 -17.17 0.55
CA PHE A 333 -3.92 -17.58 0.17
C PHE A 333 -3.97 -19.03 -0.32
N THR A 334 -3.64 -19.25 -1.60
CA THR A 334 -3.65 -20.58 -2.22
C THR A 334 -2.21 -21.07 -2.36
N PRO A 335 -1.82 -22.13 -1.63
CA PRO A 335 -0.47 -22.68 -1.74
C PRO A 335 -0.29 -23.43 -3.06
N GLU A 336 0.95 -23.52 -3.55
CA GLU A 336 1.27 -24.32 -4.74
C GLU A 336 1.09 -25.83 -4.53
N LEU A 337 1.30 -26.30 -3.29
CA LEU A 337 1.15 -27.69 -2.90
C LEU A 337 -0.27 -27.95 -2.36
N PRO A 338 -0.94 -29.07 -2.75
CA PRO A 338 -2.33 -29.34 -2.38
C PRO A 338 -2.66 -29.34 -0.88
N ASN A 339 -1.67 -29.64 -0.02
CA ASN A 339 -1.82 -29.71 1.43
C ASN A 339 -0.98 -28.64 2.15
N GLY A 340 -0.59 -27.58 1.44
CA GLY A 340 0.13 -26.47 2.04
C GLY A 340 -0.75 -25.66 3.00
N PRO A 341 -0.14 -24.86 3.90
CA PRO A 341 -0.87 -23.91 4.72
C PRO A 341 -1.66 -22.92 3.84
N THR A 342 -2.87 -22.60 4.29
CA THR A 342 -3.79 -21.66 3.64
C THR A 342 -4.23 -20.61 4.66
N ASP A 343 -4.66 -19.48 4.16
CA ASP A 343 -5.39 -18.47 4.93
C ASP A 343 -6.61 -18.04 4.13
N ALA A 344 -7.73 -17.75 4.80
CA ALA A 344 -8.93 -17.30 4.14
C ALA A 344 -9.81 -16.48 5.08
N GLY A 345 -10.62 -15.59 4.51
CA GLY A 345 -11.60 -14.82 5.24
C GLY A 345 -12.34 -13.84 4.35
N SER A 346 -13.16 -12.99 4.97
CA SER A 346 -13.88 -11.93 4.28
C SER A 346 -14.06 -10.71 5.18
N ALA A 347 -14.27 -9.55 4.56
CA ALA A 347 -14.58 -8.30 5.24
C ALA A 347 -15.44 -7.39 4.36
N ALA A 348 -16.17 -6.47 4.99
CA ALA A 348 -16.83 -5.36 4.30
C ALA A 348 -15.83 -4.22 4.06
N CYS A 349 -16.12 -3.37 3.09
CA CYS A 349 -15.42 -2.08 2.94
C CYS A 349 -15.93 -1.09 3.98
N HIS A 350 -15.14 -0.04 4.25
CA HIS A 350 -15.48 1.02 5.21
C HIS A 350 -16.73 1.84 4.84
#